data_AF-A0A1Y5CUS8-F1
#
_entry.id   AF-A0A1Y5CUS8-F1
#
_cell.length_a   1.000
_cell.length_b   1.000
_cell.length_c   1.000
_cell.angle_alpha   90.00
_cell.angle_beta   90.00
_cell.angle_gamma   90.00
#
_symmetry.space_group_name_H-M   'P 1'
#
loop_
_entity.id
_entity.type
_entity.pdbx_description
1 polymer ?
#
loop_
_entity_poly.entity_id
_entity_poly.type
_entity_poly.pdbx_seq_one_letter_code
_entity_poly.pdbx_strand_id
1 'polypeptide(L)'
;MSIFKQSSLFTSFLIVFGFAFRYYAVYKSDVDINILGVALSVIVAGLIGGVGFYFGQLKIQETLPVKYLAFSALFVFFMSHNLSNLLGLYKLSWFAYLAVVCSLAFVTALRVPKMLNKEKYS
;
A
#
# COMPACT_ATOMS: atom_id res chain seq x y z
N MET A 1 -16.37 -12.13 2.20
CA MET A 1 -16.22 -10.65 2.23
C MET A 1 -16.14 -10.14 0.80
N SER A 2 -16.86 -9.09 0.40
CA SER A 2 -16.83 -8.61 -0.98
C SER A 2 -15.48 -7.99 -1.36
N ILE A 3 -15.11 -8.00 -2.64
CA ILE A 3 -13.89 -7.38 -3.17
C ILE A 3 -13.78 -5.91 -2.75
N PHE A 4 -14.90 -5.18 -2.83
CA PHE A 4 -14.96 -3.78 -2.39
C PHE A 4 -14.58 -3.61 -0.91
N LYS A 5 -15.11 -4.47 -0.02
CA LYS A 5 -14.76 -4.45 1.41
C LYS A 5 -13.29 -4.82 1.64
N GLN A 6 -12.72 -5.74 0.86
CA GLN A 6 -11.32 -6.12 0.96
C GLN A 6 -10.38 -4.99 0.56
N SER A 7 -10.63 -4.36 -0.59
CA SER A 7 -9.85 -3.21 -1.05
C SER A 7 -9.99 -2.03 -0.10
N SER A 8 -11.19 -1.77 0.43
CA SER A 8 -11.40 -0.72 1.42
C SER A 8 -10.59 -0.98 2.70
N LEU A 9 -10.62 -2.20 3.24
CA LEU A 9 -9.82 -2.56 4.41
C LEU A 9 -8.31 -2.47 4.14
N PHE A 10 -7.85 -2.95 2.99
CA PHE A 10 -6.46 -2.80 2.56
C PHE A 10 -6.06 -1.32 2.50
N THR A 11 -6.91 -0.47 1.93
CA THR A 11 -6.69 0.98 1.83
C THR A 11 -6.57 1.61 3.21
N SER A 12 -7.48 1.28 4.12
CA SER A 12 -7.44 1.76 5.50
C SER A 12 -6.16 1.33 6.20
N PHE A 13 -5.74 0.07 6.07
CA PHE A 13 -4.47 -0.41 6.64
C PHE A 13 -3.27 0.34 6.05
N LEU A 14 -3.24 0.53 4.73
CA LEU A 14 -2.16 1.23 4.06
C LEU A 14 -2.04 2.68 4.54
N ILE A 15 -3.18 3.37 4.75
CA ILE A 15 -3.22 4.73 5.31
C ILE A 15 -2.74 4.74 6.76
N VAL A 16 -3.27 3.86 7.61
CA VAL A 16 -2.93 3.82 9.04
C VAL A 16 -1.44 3.52 9.24
N PHE A 17 -0.93 2.49 8.56
CA PHE A 17 0.49 2.16 8.63
C PHE A 17 1.35 3.25 8.03
N GLY A 18 0.98 3.77 6.86
CA GLY A 18 1.70 4.86 6.22
C GLY A 18 1.80 6.10 7.10
N PHE A 19 0.72 6.44 7.81
CA PHE A 19 0.70 7.55 8.75
C PHE A 19 1.59 7.26 9.96
N ALA A 20 1.44 6.10 10.60
CA ALA A 20 2.24 5.72 11.77
C ALA A 20 3.75 5.77 11.47
N PHE A 21 4.19 5.18 10.35
CA PHE A 21 5.61 5.13 9.99
C PHE A 21 6.14 6.48 9.50
N ARG A 22 5.38 7.23 8.69
CA ARG A 22 5.83 8.56 8.25
C ARG A 22 5.84 9.55 9.40
N TYR A 23 4.82 9.54 10.25
CA TYR A 23 4.76 10.39 11.43
C TYR A 23 5.94 10.13 12.36
N TYR A 24 6.24 8.85 12.64
CA TYR A 24 7.41 8.47 13.43
C TYR A 24 8.74 8.94 12.80
N ALA A 25 8.88 8.80 11.48
CA ALA A 25 10.07 9.26 10.77
C ALA A 25 10.24 10.79 10.84
N VAL A 26 9.15 11.55 10.67
CA VAL A 26 9.15 13.02 10.79
C VAL A 26 9.51 13.45 12.20
N TYR A 27 8.84 12.88 13.21
CA TYR A 27 9.09 13.19 14.62
C TYR A 27 10.55 12.97 15.02
N LYS A 28 11.19 11.90 14.49
CA LYS A 28 12.60 11.61 14.77
C LYS A 28 13.59 12.51 14.02
N SER A 29 13.17 13.17 12.94
CA SER A 29 14.08 13.90 12.06
C SER A 29 14.31 15.36 12.47
N ASP A 30 13.67 15.86 13.54
CA ASP A 30 13.73 17.27 13.98
C ASP A 30 13.41 18.30 12.87
N VAL A 31 12.72 17.88 11.82
CA VAL A 31 12.29 18.75 10.72
C VAL A 31 10.83 19.15 10.98
N ASP A 32 10.57 20.46 10.96
CA ASP A 32 9.22 21.04 11.01
C ASP A 32 8.43 20.71 9.72
N ILE A 33 7.96 19.46 9.63
CA ILE A 33 7.07 19.02 8.55
C ILE A 33 5.64 19.11 9.06
N ASN A 34 4.82 19.89 8.35
CA ASN A 34 3.40 20.03 8.66
C ASN A 34 2.70 18.66 8.65
N ILE A 35 2.15 18.26 9.81
CA ILE A 35 1.42 17.00 10.02
C ILE A 35 0.27 16.85 9.02
N LEU A 36 -0.39 17.96 8.64
CA LEU A 36 -1.45 17.94 7.63
C LEU A 36 -0.91 17.53 6.24
N GLY A 37 0.31 17.97 5.91
CA GLY A 37 0.98 17.55 4.67
C GLY A 37 1.31 16.07 4.68
N VAL A 38 1.77 15.54 5.81
CA VAL A 38 2.00 14.10 5.99
C VAL A 38 0.69 13.33 5.83
N ALA A 39 -0.37 13.74 6.53
CA ALA A 39 -1.68 13.11 6.47
C ALA A 39 -2.23 13.08 5.04
N LEU A 40 -2.22 14.23 4.35
CA LEU A 40 -2.71 14.34 2.98
C LEU A 40 -1.90 13.46 2.02
N SER A 41 -0.57 13.46 2.14
CA SER A 41 0.29 12.63 1.28
C SER A 41 0.01 11.14 1.44
N VAL A 42 -0.23 10.70 2.69
CA VAL A 42 -0.52 9.29 3.01
C VAL A 42 -1.92 8.91 2.56
N ILE A 43 -2.92 9.78 2.74
CA ILE A 43 -4.29 9.54 2.28
C ILE A 43 -4.30 9.35 0.76
N VAL A 44 -3.67 10.26 0.01
CA VAL A 44 -3.65 10.17 -1.46
C VAL A 44 -2.90 8.92 -1.91
N ALA A 45 -1.74 8.62 -1.33
CA ALA A 45 -1.00 7.39 -1.64
C ALA A 45 -1.80 6.12 -1.31
N GLY A 46 -2.49 6.13 -0.16
CA GLY A 46 -3.37 5.06 0.28
C GLY A 46 -4.52 4.80 -0.69
N LEU A 47 -5.21 5.86 -1.12
CA LEU A 47 -6.30 5.76 -2.10
C LEU A 47 -5.81 5.19 -3.44
N ILE A 48 -4.68 5.69 -3.95
CA ILE A 48 -4.08 5.18 -5.20
C ILE A 48 -3.65 3.72 -5.06
N GLY A 49 -3.04 3.34 -3.94
CA GLY A 49 -2.73 1.94 -3.63
C GLY A 49 -3.98 1.07 -3.54
N GLY A 50 -5.05 1.58 -2.93
CA GLY A 50 -6.36 0.95 -2.84
C GLY A 50 -6.97 0.63 -4.20
N VAL A 51 -6.91 1.60 -5.12
CA VAL A 51 -7.33 1.44 -6.52
C VAL A 51 -6.51 0.36 -7.23
N GLY A 52 -5.18 0.39 -7.12
CA GLY A 52 -4.30 -0.63 -7.69
C GLY A 52 -4.63 -2.03 -7.15
N PHE A 53 -4.84 -2.15 -5.84
CA PHE A 53 -5.23 -3.40 -5.20
C PHE A 53 -6.60 -3.90 -5.67
N TYR A 54 -7.59 -3.01 -5.77
CA TYR A 54 -8.93 -3.33 -6.26
C TYR A 54 -8.90 -3.92 -7.66
N PHE A 55 -8.20 -3.28 -8.60
CA PHE A 55 -8.05 -3.80 -9.96
C PHE A 55 -7.36 -5.16 -9.99
N GLY A 56 -6.35 -5.37 -9.13
CA GLY A 56 -5.71 -6.67 -9.01
C GLY A 56 -6.68 -7.75 -8.53
N GLN A 57 -7.48 -7.46 -7.50
CA GLN A 57 -8.49 -8.39 -6.99
C GLN A 57 -9.61 -8.68 -7.99
N LEU A 58 -10.05 -7.70 -8.79
CA LEU A 58 -11.04 -7.92 -9.86
C LEU A 58 -10.55 -8.95 -10.89
N LYS A 59 -9.24 -8.98 -11.16
CA LYS A 59 -8.66 -9.89 -12.15
C LYS A 59 -8.60 -11.34 -11.67
N ILE A 60 -8.38 -11.58 -10.38
CA ILE A 60 -8.23 -12.94 -9.83
C ILE A 60 -9.49 -13.44 -9.12
N GLN A 61 -10.37 -12.53 -8.69
CA GLN A 61 -11.59 -12.81 -7.94
C GLN A 61 -11.41 -13.66 -6.68
N GLU A 62 -10.21 -13.65 -6.09
CA GLU A 62 -9.91 -14.38 -4.87
C GLU A 62 -9.92 -13.47 -3.65
N THR A 63 -10.44 -14.01 -2.56
CA THR A 63 -10.56 -13.29 -1.29
C THR A 63 -9.40 -13.62 -0.37
N LEU A 64 -8.89 -12.61 0.32
CA LEU A 64 -7.87 -12.77 1.34
C LEU A 64 -8.47 -12.61 2.76
N PRO A 65 -8.06 -13.45 3.72
CA PRO A 65 -8.22 -13.19 5.14
C PRO A 65 -7.68 -11.81 5.56
N VAL A 66 -8.32 -11.18 6.55
CA VAL A 66 -7.98 -9.83 7.04
C VAL A 66 -6.51 -9.70 7.45
N LYS A 67 -5.95 -10.72 8.13
CA LYS A 67 -4.53 -10.76 8.51
C LYS A 67 -3.58 -10.59 7.32
N TYR A 68 -3.94 -11.17 6.17
CA TYR A 68 -3.13 -11.08 4.96
C TYR A 68 -3.35 -9.77 4.20
N LEU A 69 -4.50 -9.11 4.38
CA LEU A 69 -4.71 -7.74 3.89
C LEU A 69 -3.82 -6.75 4.64
N ALA A 70 -3.74 -6.85 5.98
CA ALA A 70 -2.86 -6.02 6.79
C ALA A 70 -1.38 -6.25 6.44
N PHE A 71 -0.96 -7.51 6.31
CA PHE A 71 0.39 -7.85 5.85
C PHE A 71 0.69 -7.30 4.45
N SER A 72 -0.24 -7.44 3.51
CA SER A 72 -0.10 -6.91 2.16
C SER A 72 0.06 -5.38 2.16
N ALA A 73 -0.70 -4.67 3.00
CA ALA A 73 -0.58 -3.22 3.12
C ALA A 73 0.79 -2.79 3.68
N LEU A 74 1.29 -3.49 4.71
CA LEU A 74 2.65 -3.28 5.22
C LEU A 74 3.71 -3.53 4.15
N PHE A 75 3.60 -4.67 3.45
CA PHE A 75 4.53 -5.04 2.38
C PHE A 75 4.56 -3.97 1.27
N VAL A 76 3.40 -3.55 0.79
CA VAL A 76 3.28 -2.51 -0.24
C VAL A 76 3.89 -1.21 0.26
N PHE A 77 3.58 -0.78 1.49
CA PHE A 77 4.16 0.44 2.05
C PHE A 77 5.70 0.40 2.06
N PHE A 78 6.28 -0.63 2.68
CA PHE A 78 7.74 -0.73 2.80
C PHE A 78 8.42 -0.89 1.44
N MET A 79 7.88 -1.74 0.56
CA MET A 79 8.48 -1.92 -0.76
C MET A 79 8.38 -0.66 -1.60
N SER A 80 7.23 0.02 -1.63
CA SER A 80 7.09 1.27 -2.38
C SER A 80 8.03 2.35 -1.86
N HIS A 81 8.17 2.46 -0.53
CA HIS A 81 9.07 3.43 0.09
C HIS A 81 10.54 3.15 -0.22
N ASN A 82 10.99 1.89 -0.05
CA ASN A 82 12.37 1.50 -0.32
C ASN A 82 12.71 1.57 -1.80
N LEU A 83 11.83 1.09 -2.69
CA LEU A 83 12.05 1.14 -4.14
C LEU A 83 12.16 2.59 -4.62
N SER A 84 11.32 3.47 -4.08
CA SER A 84 11.33 4.89 -4.44
C SER A 84 12.55 5.63 -3.88
N ASN A 85 13.05 5.24 -2.70
CA ASN A 85 14.32 5.75 -2.18
C ASN A 85 15.50 5.27 -3.03
N LEU A 86 15.56 3.97 -3.33
CA LEU A 86 16.63 3.35 -4.11
C LEU A 86 16.74 3.95 -5.51
N LEU A 87 15.61 4.15 -6.18
CA LEU A 87 15.53 4.71 -7.52
C LEU A 87 15.54 6.25 -7.52
N GLY A 88 15.67 6.89 -6.35
CA GLY A 88 15.66 8.35 -6.24
C GLY A 88 14.35 9.01 -6.70
N LEU A 89 13.24 8.28 -6.76
CA LEU A 89 11.97 8.74 -7.32
C LEU A 89 11.38 9.93 -6.57
N TYR A 90 11.67 10.08 -5.28
CA TYR A 90 11.29 11.25 -4.51
C TYR A 90 11.91 12.55 -5.04
N LYS A 91 13.10 12.47 -5.64
CA LYS A 91 13.76 13.61 -6.29
C LYS A 91 13.22 13.87 -7.70
N LEU A 92 12.67 12.84 -8.32
CA LEU A 92 12.19 12.88 -9.70
C LEU A 92 10.77 13.45 -9.77
N SER A 93 9.83 12.85 -9.03
CA SER A 93 8.45 13.34 -8.93
C SER A 93 7.66 12.55 -7.88
N TRP A 94 6.81 13.25 -7.14
CA TRP A 94 5.78 12.66 -6.29
C TRP A 94 4.85 11.69 -7.06
N PHE A 95 4.58 11.94 -8.34
CA PHE A 95 3.75 11.06 -9.15
C PHE A 95 4.41 9.70 -9.42
N ALA A 96 5.75 9.65 -9.50
CA ALA A 96 6.47 8.40 -9.67
C ALA A 96 6.33 7.48 -8.45
N TYR A 97 6.33 8.06 -7.24
CA TYR A 97 6.04 7.33 -6.01
C TYR A 97 4.63 6.72 -6.04
N LEU A 98 3.62 7.50 -6.44
CA LEU A 98 2.25 7.00 -6.56
C LEU A 98 2.12 5.86 -7.57
N ALA A 99 2.80 5.94 -8.71
CA ALA A 99 2.81 4.88 -9.71
C ALA A 99 3.40 3.57 -9.18
N VAL A 100 4.48 3.66 -8.38
CA VAL A 100 5.09 2.50 -7.72
C VAL A 100 4.14 1.91 -6.68
N VAL A 101 3.47 2.74 -5.85
CA VAL A 101 2.46 2.27 -4.88
C VAL A 101 1.32 1.54 -5.58
N CYS A 102 0.77 2.11 -6.66
CA CYS A 102 -0.29 1.49 -7.44
C CYS A 102 0.15 0.14 -8.03
N SER A 103 1.33 0.12 -8.66
CA SER A 103 1.85 -1.07 -9.34
C SER A 103 2.14 -2.21 -8.35
N LEU A 104 2.76 -1.89 -7.21
CA LEU A 104 3.03 -2.89 -6.17
C LEU A 104 1.74 -3.39 -5.52
N ALA A 105 0.76 -2.51 -5.26
CA ALA A 105 -0.53 -2.92 -4.73
C ALA A 105 -1.27 -3.87 -5.68
N PHE A 106 -1.25 -3.56 -6.98
CA PHE A 106 -1.81 -4.43 -8.02
C PHE A 106 -1.14 -5.80 -8.07
N VAL A 107 0.20 -5.86 -8.13
CA VAL A 107 0.94 -7.12 -8.16
C VAL A 107 0.73 -7.93 -6.88
N THR A 108 0.69 -7.26 -5.73
CA THR A 108 0.44 -7.90 -4.43
C THR A 108 -0.94 -8.55 -4.41
N ALA A 109 -1.97 -7.83 -4.86
CA ALA A 109 -3.32 -8.38 -5.01
C ALA A 109 -3.34 -9.63 -5.90
N LEU A 110 -2.57 -9.67 -7.00
CA LEU A 110 -2.52 -10.83 -7.91
C LEU A 110 -1.77 -12.05 -7.34
N ARG A 111 -0.72 -11.82 -6.56
CA ARG A 111 0.25 -12.87 -6.18
C ARG A 111 -0.01 -13.45 -4.79
N VAL A 112 -0.39 -12.61 -3.82
CA VAL A 112 -0.54 -13.03 -2.42
C VAL A 112 -1.60 -14.13 -2.24
N PRO A 113 -2.77 -14.09 -2.92
CA PRO A 113 -3.75 -15.18 -2.82
C PRO A 113 -3.18 -16.52 -3.28
N LYS A 114 -2.44 -16.55 -4.39
CA LYS A 114 -1.82 -17.78 -4.91
C LYS A 114 -0.74 -18.34 -3.99
N MET A 115 0.00 -17.47 -3.29
CA MET A 115 1.07 -17.90 -2.38
C MET A 115 0.54 -18.45 -1.05
N LEU A 116 -0.58 -17.90 -0.57
CA LEU A 116 -1.10 -18.16 0.78
C LEU A 116 -2.32 -19.10 0.80
N ASN A 117 -3.03 -19.24 -0.32
CA ASN A 117 -4.20 -20.11 -0.43
C ASN A 117 -3.79 -21.44 -1.07
N LYS A 118 -2.89 -22.18 -0.41
CA LYS A 118 -2.33 -23.44 -0.93
C LYS A 118 -3.37 -24.55 -1.08
N GLU A 119 -4.45 -24.55 -0.29
CA GLU A 119 -5.51 -25.57 -0.35
C GLU A 119 -6.27 -25.62 -1.67
N LYS A 120 -6.25 -24.54 -2.44
CA LYS A 120 -6.96 -24.44 -3.74
C LYS A 120 -6.05 -24.71 -4.94
N TYR A 121 -4.73 -24.79 -4.71
CA TYR A 121 -3.69 -24.88 -5.74
C TYR A 121 -2.70 -26.04 -5.49
N SER A 122 -3.04 -26.94 -4.56
CA SER A 122 -2.35 -28.21 -4.33
C SER A 122 -3.13 -29.36 -4.97
#